data_AF-A0A3N1HH90-F1
#
_entry.id   AF-A0A3N1HH90-F1
#
_cell.length_a   1.000
_cell.length_b   1.000
_cell.length_c   1.000
_cell.angle_alpha   90.00
_cell.angle_beta   90.00
_cell.angle_gamma   90.00
#
_symmetry.space_group_name_H-M   'P 1'
#
loop_
_entity.id
_entity.type
_entity.pdbx_description
1 polymer ?
#
loop_
_entity_poly.entity_id
_entity_poly.type
_entity_poly.pdbx_seq_one_letter_code
_entity_poly.pdbx_strand_id
1 'polypeptide(L)'
;MTLAARIVGPLVPPGVLFVAAAVVFACLATRWAAPFLLRLAASALRGAIAVAATLLIFPEYRWSTRSRRREKTPSSFAYTYGDVVGRTTFWINRLLSVALHAAAEAVKALPPPLVAVLTGLFAAALSLDLITPW
;
A
#
# COMPACT_ATOMS: atom_id res chain seq x y z
N MET A 1 -27.77 48.20 -12.43
CA MET A 1 -26.90 47.41 -11.53
C MET A 1 -26.77 45.96 -12.04
N THR A 2 -26.38 45.77 -13.30
CA THR A 2 -26.33 44.42 -13.95
C THR A 2 -25.15 44.26 -14.92
N LEU A 3 -24.23 45.25 -14.98
CA LEU A 3 -23.09 45.24 -15.91
C LEU A 3 -21.78 44.75 -15.27
N ALA A 4 -21.66 44.75 -13.94
CA ALA A 4 -20.43 44.32 -13.25
C ALA A 4 -20.28 42.78 -13.15
N ALA A 5 -21.35 42.01 -13.34
CA ALA A 5 -21.32 40.56 -13.17
C ALA A 5 -20.82 39.78 -14.41
N ARG A 6 -20.61 40.45 -15.55
CA ARG A 6 -20.23 39.80 -16.82
C ARG A 6 -18.74 39.83 -17.15
N ILE A 7 -17.91 40.49 -16.34
CA ILE A 7 -16.47 40.65 -16.61
C ILE A 7 -15.62 39.62 -15.85
N VAL A 8 -16.22 38.82 -14.95
CA VAL A 8 -15.49 37.84 -14.12
C VAL A 8 -15.44 36.43 -14.74
N GLY A 9 -16.14 36.17 -15.85
CA GLY A 9 -16.09 34.86 -16.53
C GLY A 9 -15.75 35.03 -18.00
N PRO A 10 -14.63 34.48 -18.55
CA PRO A 10 -13.80 33.39 -18.02
C PRO A 10 -12.29 33.70 -18.16
N LEU A 11 -11.65 34.26 -17.14
CA LEU A 11 -10.18 34.46 -17.15
C LEU A 11 -9.41 33.31 -16.49
N VAL A 12 -10.01 32.12 -16.48
CA VAL A 12 -9.35 30.91 -16.02
C VAL A 12 -9.11 30.05 -17.26
N PRO A 13 -7.85 29.88 -17.71
CA PRO A 13 -7.53 28.98 -18.80
C PRO A 13 -8.16 27.62 -18.51
N PRO A 14 -8.73 26.91 -19.50
CA PRO A 14 -9.35 25.59 -19.26
C PRO A 14 -8.39 24.61 -18.58
N GLY A 15 -7.06 24.78 -18.77
CA GLY A 15 -6.04 24.02 -18.07
C GLY A 15 -5.96 24.27 -16.55
N VAL A 16 -6.29 25.48 -16.07
CA VAL A 16 -6.22 25.80 -14.62
C VAL A 16 -7.38 25.14 -13.86
N LEU A 17 -8.56 25.03 -14.47
CA LEU A 17 -9.66 24.24 -13.91
C LEU A 17 -9.31 22.75 -13.84
N PHE A 18 -8.63 22.24 -14.87
CA PHE A 18 -8.17 20.85 -14.90
C PHE A 18 -7.11 20.58 -13.81
N VAL A 19 -6.13 21.47 -13.65
CA VAL A 19 -5.10 21.38 -12.61
C VAL A 19 -5.73 21.49 -11.21
N ALA A 20 -6.64 22.43 -10.99
CA ALA A 20 -7.34 22.57 -9.71
C ALA A 20 -8.18 21.33 -9.38
N ALA A 21 -8.92 20.78 -10.37
CA ALA A 21 -9.67 19.55 -10.20
C ALA A 21 -8.75 18.36 -9.91
N ALA A 22 -7.61 18.24 -10.60
CA ALA A 22 -6.61 17.20 -10.35
C ALA A 22 -6.00 17.30 -8.95
N VAL A 23 -5.71 18.50 -8.46
CA VAL A 23 -5.21 18.74 -7.10
C VAL A 23 -6.26 18.38 -6.05
N VAL A 24 -7.52 18.79 -6.24
CA VAL A 24 -8.62 18.44 -5.33
C VAL A 24 -8.85 16.93 -5.30
N PHE A 25 -8.85 16.28 -6.47
CA PHE A 25 -9.02 14.85 -6.60
C PHE A 25 -7.84 14.08 -5.98
N ALA A 26 -6.62 14.56 -6.19
CA ALA A 26 -5.43 13.97 -5.58
C ALA A 26 -5.43 14.12 -4.06
N CYS A 27 -5.78 15.30 -3.52
CA CYS A 27 -5.94 15.50 -2.08
C CYS A 27 -7.01 14.58 -1.49
N LEU A 28 -8.17 14.45 -2.15
CA LEU A 28 -9.22 13.53 -1.74
C LEU A 28 -8.78 12.06 -1.82
N ALA A 29 -8.10 11.68 -2.90
CA ALA A 29 -7.54 10.34 -3.09
C ALA A 29 -6.46 10.03 -2.06
N THR A 30 -5.55 10.94 -1.75
CA THR A 30 -4.56 10.74 -0.68
C THR A 30 -5.23 10.61 0.69
N ARG A 31 -6.34 11.31 0.93
CA ARG A 31 -7.04 11.26 2.21
C ARG A 31 -7.89 9.99 2.38
N TRP A 32 -8.46 9.47 1.31
CA TRP A 32 -9.40 8.33 1.35
C TRP A 32 -8.85 7.04 0.75
N ALA A 33 -8.17 7.10 -0.39
CA ALA A 33 -7.62 5.94 -1.07
C ALA A 33 -6.33 5.45 -0.41
N ALA A 34 -5.45 6.33 0.08
CA ALA A 34 -4.20 5.89 0.72
C ALA A 34 -4.41 4.96 1.94
N PRO A 35 -5.30 5.26 2.91
CA PRO A 35 -5.53 4.32 4.02
C PRO A 35 -6.20 3.03 3.56
N PHE A 36 -7.03 3.08 2.51
CA PHE A 36 -7.66 1.89 1.94
C PHE A 36 -6.64 0.99 1.22
N LEU A 37 -5.81 1.57 0.36
CA LEU A 37 -4.74 0.88 -0.35
C LEU A 37 -3.70 0.29 0.61
N LEU A 38 -3.33 1.01 1.67
CA LEU A 38 -2.46 0.48 2.72
C LEU A 38 -3.07 -0.72 3.43
N ARG A 39 -4.38 -0.69 3.74
CA ARG A 39 -5.09 -1.84 4.33
C ARG A 39 -5.16 -3.03 3.38
N LEU A 40 -5.38 -2.78 2.09
CA LEU A 40 -5.51 -3.81 1.07
C LEU A 40 -4.16 -4.45 0.74
N ALA A 41 -3.09 -3.65 0.68
CA ALA A 41 -1.71 -4.14 0.59
C ALA A 41 -1.34 -4.95 1.84
N ALA A 42 -1.72 -4.48 3.03
CA ALA A 42 -1.48 -5.19 4.28
C ALA A 42 -2.15 -6.56 4.32
N SER A 43 -3.43 -6.66 3.90
CA SER A 43 -4.15 -7.92 3.87
C SER A 43 -3.59 -8.87 2.82
N ALA A 44 -3.26 -8.37 1.62
CA ALA A 44 -2.65 -9.15 0.56
C ALA A 44 -1.28 -9.72 0.99
N LEU A 45 -0.41 -8.91 1.59
CA LEU A 45 0.90 -9.37 2.06
C LEU A 45 0.78 -10.36 3.22
N ARG A 46 -0.12 -10.12 4.19
CA ARG A 46 -0.39 -11.08 5.27
C ARG A 46 -0.86 -12.42 4.72
N GLY A 47 -1.73 -12.40 3.71
CA GLY A 47 -2.16 -13.59 2.99
C GLY A 47 -1.00 -14.32 2.32
N ALA A 48 -0.15 -13.59 1.58
CA ALA A 48 1.01 -14.16 0.92
C ALA A 48 2.01 -14.79 1.91
N ILE A 49 2.29 -14.11 3.02
CA ILE A 49 3.16 -14.60 4.10
C ILE A 49 2.57 -15.85 4.73
N ALA A 50 1.27 -15.87 5.02
CA ALA A 50 0.59 -17.04 5.59
C ALA A 50 0.61 -18.24 4.63
N VAL A 51 0.38 -18.01 3.33
CA VAL A 51 0.47 -19.06 2.31
C VAL A 51 1.89 -19.59 2.20
N ALA A 52 2.90 -18.70 2.14
CA ALA A 52 4.30 -19.09 2.09
C ALA A 52 4.70 -19.92 3.33
N ALA A 53 4.35 -19.45 4.53
CA ALA A 53 4.61 -20.17 5.77
C ALA A 53 3.92 -21.54 5.78
N THR A 54 2.67 -21.61 5.32
CA THR A 54 1.93 -22.87 5.22
C THR A 54 2.61 -23.82 4.22
N LEU A 55 3.02 -23.34 3.05
CA LEU A 55 3.74 -24.14 2.05
C LEU A 55 5.09 -24.65 2.58
N LEU A 56 5.80 -23.86 3.38
CA LEU A 56 7.06 -24.22 4.00
C LEU A 56 6.89 -25.28 5.11
N ILE A 57 5.81 -25.20 5.89
CA ILE A 57 5.54 -26.12 7.02
C ILE A 57 4.85 -27.42 6.53
N PHE A 58 4.07 -27.36 5.46
CA PHE A 58 3.31 -28.50 4.95
C PHE A 58 4.13 -29.78 4.65
N PRO A 59 5.31 -29.73 3.99
CA PRO A 59 6.11 -30.92 3.75
C PRO A 59 6.60 -31.55 5.06
N GLU A 60 6.95 -30.73 6.04
CA GLU A 60 7.41 -31.15 7.37
C GLU A 60 6.27 -31.82 8.16
N TYR A 61 5.06 -31.22 8.12
CA TYR A 61 3.86 -31.80 8.71
C TYR A 61 3.53 -33.17 8.09
N ARG A 62 3.58 -33.30 6.76
CA ARG A 62 3.35 -34.60 6.09
C ARG A 62 4.38 -35.64 6.49
N TRP A 63 5.66 -35.25 6.59
CA TRP A 63 6.73 -36.16 6.98
C TRP A 63 6.60 -36.64 8.44
N SER A 64 6.37 -35.71 9.37
CA SER A 64 6.20 -36.03 10.80
C SER A 64 4.97 -36.92 11.04
N THR A 65 3.84 -36.62 10.38
CA THR A 65 2.62 -37.45 10.48
C THR A 65 2.84 -38.85 9.92
N ARG A 66 3.56 -38.98 8.80
CA ARG A 66 3.92 -40.29 8.22
C ARG A 66 4.87 -41.09 9.11
N SER A 67 5.82 -40.42 9.77
CA SER A 67 6.78 -41.05 10.68
C SER A 67 6.08 -41.58 11.94
N ARG A 68 5.17 -40.79 12.52
CA ARG A 68 4.34 -41.19 13.67
C ARG A 68 3.43 -42.38 13.37
N ARG A 69 2.85 -42.45 12.16
CA ARG A 69 2.05 -43.60 11.70
C ARG A 69 2.85 -44.91 11.59
N ARG A 70 4.19 -44.82 11.55
CA ARG A 70 5.11 -45.97 11.54
C ARG A 70 5.75 -46.22 12.90
N GLU A 71 5.17 -45.66 13.97
CA GLU A 71 5.69 -45.72 15.36
C GLU A 71 7.13 -45.19 15.51
N LYS A 72 7.62 -44.44 14.52
CA LYS A 72 8.94 -43.82 14.59
C LYS A 72 8.81 -42.47 15.25
N THR A 73 9.68 -42.20 16.23
CA THR A 73 9.84 -40.86 16.79
C THR A 73 10.26 -39.89 15.69
N PRO A 74 9.48 -38.84 15.38
CA PRO A 74 9.88 -37.83 14.41
C PRO A 74 11.19 -37.16 14.85
N SER A 75 12.05 -36.82 13.88
CA SER A 75 13.34 -36.20 14.17
C SER A 75 13.15 -34.83 14.85
N SER A 76 14.02 -34.51 15.82
CA SER A 76 14.03 -33.21 16.49
C SER A 76 14.18 -32.04 15.52
N PHE A 77 14.93 -32.27 14.43
CA PHE A 77 15.16 -31.30 13.36
C PHE A 77 13.87 -30.78 12.71
N ALA A 78 12.84 -31.62 12.58
CA ALA A 78 11.54 -31.20 12.05
C ALA A 78 10.95 -30.09 12.94
N TYR A 79 10.82 -30.33 14.25
CA TYR A 79 10.28 -29.34 15.18
C TYR A 79 11.10 -28.05 15.23
N THR A 80 12.44 -28.14 15.14
CA THR A 80 13.28 -26.94 15.12
C THR A 80 13.06 -26.11 13.86
N TYR A 81 12.89 -26.77 12.70
CA TYR A 81 12.58 -26.08 11.45
C TYR A 81 11.22 -25.37 11.52
N GLY A 82 10.17 -26.05 11.99
CA GLY A 82 8.84 -25.45 12.18
C GLY A 82 8.86 -24.25 13.13
N ASP A 83 9.60 -24.33 14.25
CA ASP A 83 9.77 -23.21 15.19
C ASP A 83 10.50 -22.01 14.56
N VAL A 84 11.55 -22.28 13.76
CA VAL A 84 12.28 -21.23 13.03
C VAL A 84 11.38 -20.56 11.99
N VAL A 85 10.62 -21.33 11.20
CA VAL A 85 9.68 -20.80 10.20
C VAL A 85 8.58 -19.98 10.88
N GLY A 86 8.04 -20.47 12.00
CA GLY A 86 7.06 -19.75 12.80
C GLY A 86 7.59 -18.41 13.33
N ARG A 87 8.79 -18.41 13.94
CA ARG A 87 9.44 -17.19 14.42
C ARG A 87 9.75 -16.20 13.31
N THR A 88 10.28 -16.64 12.17
CA THR A 88 10.58 -15.74 11.04
C THR A 88 9.30 -15.14 10.49
N THR A 89 8.25 -15.93 10.31
CA THR A 89 6.93 -15.46 9.87
C THR A 89 6.36 -14.41 10.83
N PHE A 90 6.47 -14.64 12.14
CA PHE A 90 6.06 -13.68 13.17
C PHE A 90 6.83 -12.36 13.07
N TRP A 91 8.16 -12.40 12.97
CA TRP A 91 8.99 -11.20 12.85
C TRP A 91 8.70 -10.42 11.56
N ILE A 92 8.55 -11.12 10.44
CA ILE A 92 8.18 -10.50 9.16
C ILE A 92 6.82 -9.80 9.28
N ASN A 93 5.80 -10.46 9.84
CA ASN A 93 4.48 -9.85 10.00
C ASN A 93 4.51 -8.65 10.97
N ARG A 94 5.32 -8.72 12.02
CA ARG A 94 5.51 -7.62 12.97
C ARG A 94 6.18 -6.42 12.32
N LEU A 95 7.29 -6.64 11.60
CA LEU A 95 7.99 -5.59 10.85
C LEU A 95 7.09 -4.96 9.80
N LEU A 96 6.34 -5.78 9.06
CA LEU A 96 5.41 -5.30 8.06
C LEU A 96 4.32 -4.41 8.69
N SER A 97 3.76 -4.83 9.83
CA SER A 97 2.74 -4.05 10.53
C SER A 97 3.29 -2.71 11.01
N VAL A 98 4.54 -2.67 11.49
CA VAL A 98 5.23 -1.42 11.86
C VAL A 98 5.47 -0.54 10.63
N ALA A 99 5.96 -1.10 9.53
CA ALA A 99 6.22 -0.37 8.30
C ALA A 99 4.94 0.24 7.71
N LEU A 100 3.84 -0.51 7.70
CA LEU A 100 2.52 -0.03 7.25
C LEU A 100 1.97 1.06 8.16
N HIS A 101 2.18 0.94 9.47
CA HIS A 101 1.78 1.97 10.43
C HIS A 101 2.60 3.25 10.23
N ALA A 102 3.92 3.14 10.08
CA ALA A 102 4.80 4.25 9.76
C ALA A 102 4.43 4.90 8.42
N ALA A 103 4.10 4.11 7.40
CA ALA A 103 3.63 4.61 6.11
C ALA A 103 2.28 5.35 6.25
N ALA A 104 1.34 4.81 7.02
CA ALA A 104 0.06 5.48 7.28
C ALA A 104 0.25 6.81 8.03
N GLU A 105 1.14 6.85 9.02
CA GLU A 105 1.47 8.08 9.74
C GLU A 105 2.22 9.08 8.84
N ALA A 106 3.15 8.63 7.99
CA ALA A 106 3.80 9.47 7.00
C ALA A 106 2.80 10.07 5.99
N VAL A 107 1.80 9.29 5.57
CA VAL A 107 0.72 9.77 4.71
C VAL A 107 -0.13 10.82 5.40
N LYS A 108 -0.40 10.67 6.71
CA LYS A 108 -1.13 11.69 7.49
C LYS A 108 -0.30 12.94 7.75
N ALA A 109 1.01 12.78 7.90
CA ALA A 109 1.94 13.88 8.16
C ALA A 109 2.27 14.69 6.89
N LEU A 110 1.91 14.20 5.70
CA LEU A 110 2.09 14.94 4.45
C LEU A 110 1.28 16.23 4.49
N PRO A 111 1.93 17.41 4.39
CA PRO A 111 1.21 18.66 4.36
C PRO A 111 0.35 18.72 3.09
N PRO A 112 -0.96 19.04 3.20
CA PRO A 112 -1.80 19.28 2.02
C PRO A 112 -1.21 20.25 0.99
N PRO A 113 -0.47 21.34 1.35
CA PRO A 113 0.15 22.18 0.33
C PRO A 113 1.24 21.46 -0.48
N LEU A 114 1.96 20.50 0.12
CA LEU A 114 3.02 19.77 -0.55
C LEU A 114 2.44 18.79 -1.58
N VAL A 115 1.33 18.12 -1.22
CA VAL A 115 0.55 17.28 -2.15
C VAL A 115 0.01 18.12 -3.30
N ALA A 116 -0.53 19.31 -3.02
CA ALA A 116 -1.05 20.22 -4.03
C ALA A 116 0.03 20.74 -4.99
N VAL A 117 1.22 21.07 -4.49
CA VAL A 117 2.35 21.51 -5.33
C VAL A 117 2.83 20.38 -6.22
N LEU A 118 3.01 19.17 -5.68
CA LEU A 118 3.46 18.01 -6.46
C LEU A 118 2.43 17.63 -7.53
N THR A 119 1.15 17.57 -7.20
CA THR A 119 0.11 17.27 -8.19
C THR A 119 -0.13 18.38 -9.18
N GLY A 120 0.00 19.65 -8.77
CA GLY A 120 -0.01 20.79 -9.68
C GLY A 120 1.13 20.74 -10.69
N LEU A 121 2.36 20.46 -10.24
CA LEU A 121 3.53 20.27 -11.10
C LEU A 121 3.35 19.08 -12.05
N PHE A 122 2.83 17.96 -11.55
CA PHE A 122 2.63 16.75 -12.35
C PHE A 122 1.54 16.95 -13.42
N ALA A 123 0.41 17.56 -13.05
CA ALA A 123 -0.66 17.91 -13.98
C ALA A 123 -0.20 18.94 -15.02
N ALA A 124 0.62 19.92 -14.62
CA ALA A 124 1.23 20.87 -15.52
C ALA A 124 2.19 20.17 -16.51
N ALA A 125 3.05 19.28 -16.02
CA ALA A 125 3.97 18.50 -16.87
C ALA A 125 3.23 17.58 -17.85
N LEU A 126 2.14 16.95 -17.44
CA LEU A 126 1.24 16.19 -18.31
C LEU A 126 0.57 17.08 -19.37
N SER A 127 0.07 18.25 -18.98
CA SER A 127 -0.55 19.19 -19.92
C SER A 127 0.42 19.79 -20.93
N LEU A 128 1.72 19.73 -20.62
CA LEU A 128 2.82 20.17 -21.47
C LEU A 128 3.47 19.00 -22.23
N ASP A 129 2.91 17.80 -22.17
CA ASP A 129 3.40 16.58 -22.83
C ASP A 129 4.86 16.21 -22.46
N LEU A 130 5.36 16.70 -21.32
CA LEU A 130 6.70 16.41 -20.80
C LEU A 130 6.79 15.01 -20.18
N ILE A 131 5.65 14.40 -19.87
CA ILE A 131 5.54 13.09 -19.21
C ILE A 131 4.40 12.32 -19.88
N THR A 132 4.71 11.21 -20.53
CA THR A 132 3.72 10.25 -20.99
C THR A 132 3.32 9.31 -19.84
N PRO A 133 2.03 9.17 -19.51
CA PRO A 133 1.58 8.18 -18.53
C PRO A 133 1.69 6.78 -19.17
N TRP A 134 2.67 6.00 -18.75
CA TRP A 134 2.83 4.59 -19.12
C TRP A 134 2.13 3.69 -18.12
#